data_AF-A0A5J4NX26-F1
#
_entry.id   AF-A0A5J4NX26-F1
#
_cell.length_a   1.000
_cell.length_b   1.000
_cell.length_c   1.000
_cell.angle_alpha   90.00
_cell.angle_beta   90.00
_cell.angle_gamma   90.00
#
_symmetry.space_group_name_H-M   'P 1'
#
loop_
_entity.id
_entity.type
_entity.pdbx_description
1 polymer ?
#
loop_
_entity_poly.entity_id
_entity_poly.type
_entity_poly.pdbx_seq_one_letter_code
_entity_poly.pdbx_strand_id
1 'polypeptide(L)'
;MESVKRDGRSVEFYSGDWLHIAQLWESTGHPKYDIILTAETIYRPDLYDRLLRIIKAALLPDGSAFLLTKSTYAPGGCLYDFLDAVGDMGIFRTDIQEIKCNGVVQFFVQIKWT
;
A
#
# COMPACT_ATOMS: atom_id res chain seq x y z
N MET A 1 -28.59 -9.06 26.05
CA MET A 1 -27.61 -8.04 25.62
C MET A 1 -27.98 -7.69 24.20
N GLU A 2 -28.64 -6.55 24.01
CA GLU A 2 -29.20 -6.14 22.72
C GLU A 2 -28.09 -5.81 21.72
N SER A 3 -28.11 -6.46 20.56
CA SER A 3 -27.26 -6.09 19.43
C SER A 3 -27.79 -4.78 18.83
N VAL A 4 -27.15 -3.67 19.18
CA VAL A 4 -27.30 -2.41 18.46
C VAL A 4 -26.73 -2.62 17.05
N LYS A 5 -27.60 -2.57 16.03
CA LYS A 5 -27.16 -2.48 14.63
C LYS A 5 -26.34 -1.21 14.47
N ARG A 6 -25.02 -1.35 14.32
CA ARG A 6 -24.14 -0.24 13.96
C ARG A 6 -24.51 0.24 12.56
N ASP A 7 -24.63 1.56 12.40
CA ASP A 7 -24.59 2.22 11.09
C ASP A 7 -23.43 1.61 10.27
N GLY A 8 -23.60 1.44 8.96
CA GLY A 8 -22.75 0.60 8.08
C GLY A 8 -21.29 1.07 7.91
N ARG A 9 -20.75 1.82 8.85
CA ARG A 9 -19.40 2.37 8.90
C ARG A 9 -18.69 1.84 10.14
N SER A 10 -17.78 0.88 9.93
CA SER A 10 -16.82 0.44 10.94
C SER A 10 -15.46 1.09 10.70
N VAL A 11 -14.75 1.42 11.78
CA VAL A 11 -13.36 1.85 11.74
C VAL A 11 -12.58 0.95 12.67
N GLU A 12 -11.51 0.36 12.15
CA GLU A 12 -10.63 -0.54 12.89
C GLU A 12 -9.20 0.05 12.88
N PHE A 13 -8.49 -0.15 13.98
CA PHE A 13 -7.14 0.38 14.17
C PHE A 13 -6.19 -0.79 14.39
N TYR A 14 -5.09 -0.79 13.64
CA TYR A 14 -4.03 -1.79 13.77
C TYR A 14 -2.70 -1.09 13.95
N SER A 15 -1.81 -1.70 14.71
CA SER A 15 -0.42 -1.27 14.86
C SER A 15 0.50 -2.48 14.82
N GLY A 16 1.66 -2.31 14.19
CA GLY A 16 2.62 -3.39 14.02
C GLY A 16 3.41 -3.27 12.74
N ASP A 17 4.30 -4.24 12.54
CA ASP A 17 5.06 -4.39 11.32
C ASP A 17 4.18 -4.97 10.20
N TRP A 18 4.35 -4.46 8.98
CA TRP A 18 3.56 -4.87 7.82
C TRP A 18 3.63 -6.36 7.52
N LEU A 19 4.79 -7.01 7.70
CA LEU A 19 4.94 -8.43 7.41
C LEU A 19 4.15 -9.26 8.43
N HIS A 20 4.22 -8.92 9.71
CA HIS A 20 3.44 -9.61 10.75
C HIS A 20 1.94 -9.44 10.55
N ILE A 21 1.48 -8.23 10.19
CA ILE A 21 0.06 -7.98 9.91
C ILE A 21 -0.39 -8.78 8.67
N ALA A 22 0.43 -8.80 7.62
CA ALA A 22 0.13 -9.56 6.40
C ALA A 22 -0.07 -11.05 6.69
N GLN A 23 0.85 -11.66 7.43
CA GLN A 23 0.76 -13.07 7.85
C GLN A 23 -0.49 -13.35 8.70
N LEU A 24 -0.80 -12.46 9.64
CA LEU A 24 -2.00 -12.57 10.46
C LEU A 24 -3.27 -12.51 9.60
N TRP A 25 -3.35 -11.57 8.68
CA TRP A 25 -4.51 -11.38 7.82
C TRP A 25 -4.71 -12.52 6.83
N GLU A 26 -3.63 -13.05 6.27
CA GLU A 26 -3.67 -14.24 5.42
C GLU A 26 -4.15 -15.48 6.19
N SER A 27 -3.65 -15.69 7.42
CA SER A 27 -4.02 -16.85 8.24
C SER A 27 -5.44 -16.79 8.81
N THR A 28 -5.98 -15.60 9.02
CA THR A 28 -7.32 -15.39 9.59
C THR A 28 -8.41 -15.18 8.54
N GLY A 29 -8.05 -15.03 7.26
CA GLY A 29 -9.01 -14.71 6.20
C GLY A 29 -9.60 -13.30 6.37
N HIS A 30 -8.77 -12.34 6.80
CA HIS A 30 -9.21 -10.97 7.05
C HIS A 30 -9.88 -10.36 5.80
N PRO A 31 -10.96 -9.57 5.96
CA PRO A 31 -11.56 -8.86 4.84
C PRO A 31 -10.53 -8.01 4.09
N LYS A 32 -10.57 -8.09 2.76
CA LYS A 32 -9.72 -7.30 1.87
C LYS A 32 -10.41 -5.98 1.51
N TYR A 33 -9.62 -5.03 1.04
CA TYR A 33 -10.06 -3.69 0.71
C TYR A 33 -10.11 -3.48 -0.81
N ASP A 34 -11.12 -2.74 -1.26
CA ASP A 34 -11.21 -2.24 -2.64
C ASP A 34 -10.14 -1.18 -2.92
N ILE A 35 -9.82 -0.37 -1.91
CA ILE A 35 -8.89 0.76 -2.00
C ILE A 35 -7.91 0.69 -0.84
N ILE A 36 -6.62 0.76 -1.17
CA ILE A 36 -5.55 1.02 -0.20
C ILE A 36 -4.97 2.39 -0.49
N LEU A 37 -4.83 3.23 0.55
CA LEU A 37 -4.21 4.54 0.45
C LEU A 37 -2.94 4.55 1.30
N THR A 38 -1.83 4.97 0.72
CA THR A 38 -0.56 5.10 1.43
C THR A 38 0.21 6.33 0.93
N ALA A 39 0.99 6.95 1.80
CA ALA A 39 1.74 8.15 1.48
C ALA A 39 3.12 8.10 2.15
N GLU A 40 4.15 8.43 1.39
CA GLU A 40 5.52 8.59 1.90
C GLU A 40 6.04 7.33 2.62
N THR A 41 5.67 6.14 2.13
CA THR A 41 6.00 4.82 2.75
C THR A 41 7.15 4.08 2.08
N ILE A 42 7.76 4.66 1.05
CA ILE A 42 8.84 4.03 0.26
C ILE A 42 10.23 4.65 0.49
N TYR A 43 10.43 5.35 1.61
CA TYR A 43 11.72 5.97 1.93
C TYR A 43 12.81 4.95 2.37
N ARG A 44 12.43 3.70 2.64
CA ARG A 44 13.30 2.62 3.12
C ARG A 44 13.26 1.40 2.18
N PRO A 45 14.26 1.23 1.30
CA PRO A 45 14.33 0.11 0.37
C PRO A 45 14.30 -1.27 1.03
N ASP A 46 14.90 -1.38 2.22
CA ASP A 46 14.92 -2.61 3.01
C ASP A 46 13.53 -3.08 3.47
N LEU A 47 12.50 -2.23 3.35
CA LEU A 47 11.13 -2.52 3.74
C LEU A 47 10.16 -2.67 2.56
N TYR A 48 10.63 -2.56 1.30
CA TYR A 48 9.75 -2.67 0.13
C TYR A 48 9.00 -4.00 0.08
N ASP A 49 9.70 -5.11 0.34
CA ASP A 49 9.07 -6.44 0.39
C ASP A 49 7.92 -6.50 1.42
N ARG A 50 8.11 -5.88 2.59
CA ARG A 50 7.09 -5.86 3.64
C ARG A 50 5.85 -5.05 3.23
N LEU A 51 6.07 -3.89 2.62
CA LEU A 51 4.98 -3.05 2.10
C LEU A 51 4.20 -3.79 1.00
N LEU A 52 4.90 -4.42 0.06
CA LEU A 52 4.26 -5.17 -1.01
C LEU A 52 3.51 -6.42 -0.48
N ARG A 53 4.00 -7.03 0.60
CA ARG A 53 3.34 -8.19 1.24
C ARG A 53 2.03 -7.79 1.92
N ILE A 54 1.99 -6.66 2.62
CA ILE A 54 0.72 -6.18 3.19
C ILE A 54 -0.26 -5.75 2.11
N ILE A 55 0.19 -5.13 1.01
CA ILE A 55 -0.68 -4.81 -0.13
C ILE A 55 -1.27 -6.11 -0.72
N LYS A 56 -0.45 -7.14 -0.93
CA LYS A 56 -0.90 -8.46 -1.42
C LYS A 56 -1.94 -9.11 -0.51
N ALA A 57 -1.70 -9.11 0.80
CA ALA A 57 -2.60 -9.68 1.79
C ALA A 57 -3.93 -8.93 1.86
N ALA A 58 -3.88 -7.60 1.72
CA ALA A 58 -5.00 -6.70 2.00
C ALA A 58 -5.82 -6.28 0.76
N LEU A 59 -5.27 -6.38 -0.46
CA LEU A 59 -5.93 -5.85 -1.67
C LEU A 59 -6.82 -6.90 -2.35
N LEU A 60 -8.04 -6.51 -2.68
CA LEU A 60 -8.94 -7.32 -3.52
C LEU A 60 -8.39 -7.46 -4.96
N PRO A 61 -8.71 -8.55 -5.68
CA PRO A 61 -8.27 -8.75 -7.07
C PRO A 61 -8.58 -7.58 -8.02
N ASP A 62 -9.77 -6.97 -7.88
CA ASP A 62 -10.20 -5.82 -8.69
C ASP A 62 -9.91 -4.46 -8.02
N GLY A 63 -9.24 -4.48 -6.86
CA GLY A 63 -8.93 -3.30 -6.08
C GLY A 63 -7.78 -2.46 -6.66
N SER A 64 -7.52 -1.32 -6.04
CA SER A 64 -6.34 -0.49 -6.33
C SER A 64 -5.66 -0.01 -5.05
N ALA A 65 -4.34 -0.11 -5.02
CA ALA A 65 -3.53 0.60 -4.03
C ALA A 65 -2.96 1.87 -4.65
N PHE A 66 -3.06 2.99 -3.93
CA PHE A 66 -2.55 4.28 -4.35
C PHE A 66 -1.47 4.77 -3.41
N LEU A 67 -0.31 5.09 -3.98
CA LEU A 67 0.85 5.63 -3.27
C LEU A 67 1.10 7.07 -3.71
N LEU A 68 1.13 7.99 -2.75
CA LEU A 68 1.64 9.34 -2.94
C LEU A 68 3.09 9.43 -2.43
N THR A 69 4.03 9.83 -3.28
CA THR A 69 5.46 9.79 -2.94
C THR A 69 6.27 10.91 -3.60
N LYS A 70 7.47 11.19 -3.08
CA LYS A 70 8.50 11.99 -3.74
C LYS A 70 9.32 11.08 -4.68
N SER A 71 10.08 11.67 -5.59
CA SER A 71 11.00 10.89 -6.43
C SER A 71 12.14 10.24 -5.63
N THR A 72 12.64 10.90 -4.58
CA THR A 72 13.83 10.47 -3.82
C THR A 72 13.73 10.88 -2.35
N TYR A 73 14.30 10.06 -1.48
CA TYR A 73 14.37 10.28 -0.03
C TYR A 73 15.82 10.27 0.46
N ALA A 74 16.21 11.22 1.30
CA ALA A 74 17.57 11.27 1.86
C ALA A 74 18.01 9.99 2.61
N PRO A 75 17.12 9.26 3.32
CA PRO A 75 17.44 7.94 3.88
C PRO A 75 17.81 6.84 2.87
N GLY A 76 17.56 7.06 1.57
CA GLY A 76 17.89 6.11 0.51
C GLY A 76 16.81 6.06 -0.57
N GLY A 77 15.65 5.51 -0.24
CA GLY A 77 14.67 5.05 -1.23
C GLY A 77 14.26 6.08 -2.28
N CYS A 78 13.92 5.60 -3.46
CA CYS A 78 13.43 6.43 -4.54
C CYS A 78 12.14 5.84 -5.14
N LEU A 79 11.59 6.51 -6.14
CA LEU A 79 10.43 5.98 -6.85
C LEU A 79 10.83 4.79 -7.72
N TYR A 80 11.95 4.89 -8.44
CA TYR A 80 12.32 3.93 -9.47
C TYR A 80 12.74 2.57 -8.92
N ASP A 81 13.51 2.52 -7.84
CA ASP A 81 13.86 1.28 -7.14
C ASP A 81 12.61 0.60 -6.52
N PHE A 82 11.63 1.38 -6.06
CA PHE A 82 10.34 0.81 -5.64
C PHE A 82 9.57 0.21 -6.82
N LEU A 83 9.55 0.87 -7.98
CA LEU A 83 8.92 0.32 -9.19
C LEU A 83 9.60 -0.97 -9.66
N ASP A 84 10.93 -1.02 -9.59
CA ASP A 84 11.70 -2.24 -9.88
C ASP A 84 11.31 -3.36 -8.90
N ALA A 85 11.21 -3.07 -7.59
CA ALA A 85 10.76 -4.05 -6.60
C ALA A 85 9.32 -4.55 -6.84
N VAL A 86 8.43 -3.69 -7.34
CA VAL A 86 7.08 -4.09 -7.76
C VAL A 86 7.14 -5.02 -8.98
N GLY A 87 7.98 -4.69 -9.97
CA GLY A 87 8.21 -5.49 -11.16
C GLY A 87 8.80 -6.87 -10.85
N ASP A 88 9.82 -6.92 -9.98
CA ASP A 88 10.48 -8.15 -9.53
C ASP A 88 9.52 -9.10 -8.81
N MET A 89 8.52 -8.55 -8.11
CA MET A 89 7.47 -9.35 -7.47
C MET A 89 6.57 -10.05 -8.50
N GLY A 90 6.41 -9.50 -9.70
CA GLY A 90 5.79 -10.15 -10.85
C GLY A 90 4.27 -10.35 -10.79
N ILE A 91 3.58 -9.86 -9.75
CA ILE A 91 2.12 -10.03 -9.57
C ILE A 91 1.34 -8.72 -9.61
N PHE A 92 2.05 -7.60 -9.69
CA PHE A 92 1.48 -6.27 -9.74
C PHE A 92 1.99 -5.51 -10.97
N ARG A 93 1.15 -4.59 -11.45
CA ARG A 93 1.51 -3.56 -12.43
C ARG A 93 1.32 -2.17 -11.82
N THR A 94 2.03 -1.19 -12.37
CA THR A 94 1.99 0.19 -11.90
C THR A 94 1.63 1.18 -13.01
N ASP A 95 0.81 2.17 -12.66
CA ASP A 95 0.56 3.37 -13.46
C ASP A 95 1.02 4.58 -12.65
N ILE A 96 1.75 5.51 -13.28
CA ILE A 96 2.41 6.62 -12.58
C ILE A 96 1.97 7.95 -13.18
N GLN A 97 1.64 8.90 -12.31
CA GLN A 97 1.37 10.27 -12.69
C GLN A 97 2.23 11.23 -11.86
N GLU A 98 2.97 12.11 -12.53
CA GLU A 98 3.59 13.26 -11.88
C GLU A 98 2.51 14.28 -11.51
N ILE A 99 2.54 14.75 -10.27
CA ILE A 99 1.70 15.84 -9.78
C ILE A 99 2.57 16.95 -9.22
N LYS A 100 2.15 18.20 -9.41
CA LYS A 100 2.80 19.38 -8.82
C LYS A 100 1.91 19.94 -7.75
N CYS A 101 2.39 19.93 -6.51
CA CYS A 101 1.68 20.49 -5.37
C CYS A 101 2.55 21.55 -4.71
N ASN A 102 2.12 22.81 -4.75
CA ASN A 102 2.83 23.94 -4.14
C ASN A 102 4.31 24.06 -4.54
N GLY A 103 4.62 23.80 -5.81
CA GLY A 103 5.99 23.86 -6.34
C GLY A 103 6.85 22.62 -6.05
N VAL A 104 6.33 21.64 -5.30
CA VAL A 104 6.99 20.35 -5.06
C VAL A 104 6.44 19.32 -6.04
N VAL A 105 7.35 18.61 -6.70
CA VAL A 105 6.99 17.47 -7.55
C VAL A 105 6.76 16.25 -6.68
N GLN A 106 5.59 15.65 -6.81
CA GLN A 106 5.22 14.37 -6.20
C GLN A 106 4.71 13.43 -7.28
N PHE A 107 4.58 12.16 -6.94
CA PHE A 107 4.13 11.11 -7.84
C PHE A 107 2.97 10.39 -7.20
N PHE A 108 1.93 10.21 -7.99
CA PHE A 108 0.80 9.36 -7.68
C PHE A 108 0.97 8.04 -8.43
N VAL A 109 1.14 6.95 -7.69
CA VAL A 109 1.37 5.61 -8.23
C VAL A 109 0.15 4.75 -7.93
N GLN A 110 -0.48 4.22 -8.96
CA GLN A 110 -1.52 3.21 -8.83
C GLN A 110 -0.90 1.82 -9.00
N ILE A 111 -1.14 0.93 -8.04
CA ILE A 111 -0.70 -0.46 -8.05
C ILE A 111 -1.94 -1.35 -8.18
N LYS A 112 -1.94 -2.26 -9.16
CA LYS A 112 -3.00 -3.24 -9.40
C LYS A 112 -2.43 -4.63 -9.61
N TRP A 113 -3.22 -5.66 -9.35
CA TRP A 113 -2.90 -7.02 -9.77
C TRP A 113 -2.71 -7.09 -11.29
N THR A 114 -1.71 -7.87 -11.74
CA THR A 114 -1.45 -8.15 -13.16
C THR A 114 -2.57 -8.97 -13.77
#